data_AF-A0A392NG78-F1
#
_entry.id   AF-A0A392NG78-F1
#
_cell.length_a   1.000
_cell.length_b   1.000
_cell.length_c   1.000
_cell.angle_alpha   90.00
_cell.angle_beta   90.00
_cell.angle_gamma   90.00
#
_symmetry.space_group_name_H-M   'P 1'
#
loop_
_entity.id
_entity.type
_entity.pdbx_description
1 polymer ?
#
loop_
_entity_poly.entity_id
_entity_poly.type
_entity_poly.pdbx_seq_one_letter_code
_entity_poly.pdbx_strand_id
1 'polypeptide(L)'
;MSMRQYSSSDFRVILPEQQKKLSALEMELSAARKEGFVPKQLSANDGKQPTKKILSVIGVMTTFGRKKNRDAIRKAWMPSGASIKNLAEQKGIIVRFVIGR
;
A
#
# COMPACT_ATOMS: atom_id res chain seq x y z
N MET A 1 -19.79 13.69 20.92
CA MET A 1 -18.77 14.18 19.97
C MET A 1 -19.35 15.41 19.27
N SER A 2 -18.81 16.60 19.56
CA SER A 2 -19.29 17.86 18.95
C SER A 2 -18.62 18.03 17.59
N MET A 3 -19.41 18.05 16.52
CA MET A 3 -18.93 18.26 15.16
C MET A 3 -18.82 19.77 14.94
N ARG A 4 -17.59 20.28 14.88
CA ARG A 4 -17.31 21.71 14.66
C ARG A 4 -17.81 22.09 13.27
N GLN A 5 -18.95 22.79 13.20
CA GLN A 5 -19.44 23.37 11.95
C GLN A 5 -18.63 24.63 11.70
N TYR A 6 -17.77 24.60 10.68
CA TYR A 6 -17.01 25.78 10.24
C TYR A 6 -17.89 26.67 9.38
N SER A 7 -17.90 27.97 9.66
CA SER A 7 -18.64 28.97 8.88
C SER A 7 -17.93 29.27 7.55
N SER A 8 -18.67 29.78 6.55
CA SER A 8 -18.10 30.21 5.26
C SER A 8 -16.97 31.24 5.41
N SER A 9 -17.05 32.07 6.45
CA SER A 9 -16.00 33.03 6.82
C SER A 9 -14.73 32.35 7.31
N ASP A 10 -14.86 31.24 8.06
CA ASP A 10 -13.72 30.48 8.58
C ASP A 10 -12.96 29.81 7.42
N PHE A 11 -13.68 29.32 6.41
CA PHE A 11 -13.07 28.70 5.24
C PHE A 11 -12.16 29.67 4.48
N ARG A 12 -12.54 30.95 4.37
CA ARG A 12 -11.74 31.99 3.71
C ARG A 12 -10.42 32.26 4.43
N VAL A 13 -10.37 32.06 5.75
CA VAL A 13 -9.17 32.27 6.57
C VAL A 13 -8.30 31.01 6.62
N ILE A 14 -8.93 29.83 6.70
CA ILE A 14 -8.22 28.55 6.86
C ILE A 14 -7.51 28.12 5.57
N LEU A 15 -8.11 28.36 4.40
CA LEU A 15 -7.56 27.88 3.13
C LEU A 15 -6.15 28.46 2.81
N PRO A 16 -5.90 29.78 2.92
CA PRO A 16 -4.55 30.32 2.73
C PRO A 16 -3.55 29.86 3.80
N GLU A 17 -4.01 29.66 5.04
CA GLU A 17 -3.16 29.16 6.13
C GLU A 17 -2.71 27.71 5.86
N GLN A 18 -3.61 26.87 5.36
CA GLN A 18 -3.28 25.50 4.95
C GLN A 18 -2.31 25.48 3.77
N GLN A 19 -2.49 26.35 2.78
CA GLN A 19 -1.57 26.45 1.65
C GLN A 19 -0.15 26.86 2.10
N LYS A 20 -0.03 27.80 3.05
CA LYS A 20 1.27 28.19 3.64
C LYS A 20 1.93 27.04 4.40
N LYS A 21 1.16 26.25 5.14
CA LYS A 21 1.67 25.07 5.85
C LYS A 21 2.15 24.00 4.88
N LEU A 22 1.42 23.78 3.77
CA LEU A 22 1.82 22.84 2.73
C LEU A 22 3.11 23.26 2.03
N SER A 23 3.24 24.54 1.64
CA SER A 23 4.45 25.03 0.98
C SER A 23 5.69 24.98 1.89
N ALA A 24 5.52 25.27 3.18
CA ALA A 24 6.59 25.14 4.17
C ALA A 24 7.07 23.68 4.29
N LEU A 25 6.14 22.71 4.40
CA LEU A 25 6.47 21.29 4.47
C LEU A 25 7.13 20.77 3.18
N GLU A 26 6.67 21.23 2.00
CA GLU A 26 7.31 20.87 0.72
C GLU A 26 8.75 21.37 0.64
N MET A 27 9.00 22.59 1.12
CA MET A 27 10.34 23.17 1.20
C MET A 27 11.24 22.36 2.14
N GLU A 28 10.77 22.02 3.33
CA GLU A 28 11.51 21.17 4.29
C GLU A 28 11.81 19.78 3.72
N LEU A 29 10.83 19.14 3.05
CA LEU A 29 11.04 17.87 2.37
C LEU A 29 12.08 17.98 1.24
N SER A 30 12.06 19.09 0.50
CA SER A 30 13.05 19.33 -0.56
C SER A 30 14.46 19.52 -0.01
N ALA A 31 14.60 20.20 1.13
CA ALA A 31 15.87 20.38 1.83
C ALA A 31 16.40 19.05 2.38
N ALA A 32 15.56 18.30 3.10
CA ALA A 32 15.91 16.98 3.62
C ALA A 32 16.35 16.02 2.49
N ARG A 33 15.65 16.02 1.35
CA ARG A 33 16.04 15.20 0.18
C ARG A 33 17.42 15.58 -0.37
N LYS A 34 17.77 16.88 -0.38
CA LYS A 34 19.11 17.34 -0.79
C LYS A 34 20.20 16.91 0.20
N GLU A 35 19.86 16.86 1.49
CA GLU A 35 20.74 16.35 2.56
C GLU A 35 20.86 14.81 2.58
N GLY A 36 20.25 14.11 1.60
CA GLY A 36 20.35 12.66 1.45
C GLY A 36 19.24 11.89 2.16
N PHE A 37 18.18 12.55 2.64
CA PHE A 37 17.01 11.86 3.16
C PHE A 37 16.28 11.11 2.04
N VAL A 38 16.42 9.78 2.05
CA VAL A 38 15.65 8.88 1.20
C VAL A 38 14.42 8.41 2.00
N PRO A 39 13.19 8.67 1.52
CA PRO A 39 11.98 8.15 2.14
C PRO A 39 12.09 6.65 2.37
N LYS A 40 11.66 6.15 3.54
CA LYS A 40 11.78 4.74 3.95
C LYS A 40 11.14 3.72 3.00
N GLN A 41 10.29 4.18 2.06
CA GLN A 41 9.75 3.34 0.98
C GLN A 41 10.76 3.07 -0.15
N LEU A 42 11.81 3.88 -0.28
CA LEU A 42 12.86 3.76 -1.30
C LEU A 42 14.15 3.13 -0.74
N SER A 43 14.36 3.18 0.58
CA SER A 43 15.58 2.68 1.25
C SER A 43 15.65 1.15 1.39
N ALA A 44 14.81 0.38 0.68
CA ALA A 44 14.78 -1.08 0.72
C ALA A 44 15.58 -1.74 -0.43
N ASN A 45 16.40 -0.99 -1.17
CA ASN A 45 17.13 -1.49 -2.33
C ASN A 45 18.64 -1.29 -2.24
N ASP A 46 19.23 -1.50 -1.06
CA ASP A 46 20.67 -1.69 -0.96
C ASP A 46 20.97 -3.16 -0.63
N GLY A 47 21.34 -3.93 -1.66
CA GLY A 47 22.20 -5.10 -1.46
C GLY A 47 21.65 -6.53 -1.66
N LYS A 48 20.35 -6.81 -1.82
CA LYS A 48 19.94 -8.21 -2.10
C LYS A 48 18.55 -8.36 -2.72
N GLN A 49 18.54 -8.82 -3.98
CA GLN A 49 17.38 -9.17 -4.81
C GLN A 49 16.51 -7.97 -5.21
N PRO A 50 16.02 -7.89 -6.46
CA PRO A 50 15.02 -6.88 -6.82
C PRO A 50 13.85 -7.09 -5.86
N THR A 51 13.63 -6.14 -4.96
CA THR A 51 12.48 -6.17 -4.07
C THR A 51 11.26 -6.13 -4.98
N LYS A 52 10.68 -7.30 -5.23
CA LYS A 52 9.46 -7.47 -6.02
C LYS A 52 8.49 -6.42 -5.49
N LYS A 53 8.18 -5.39 -6.27
CA LYS A 53 7.26 -4.32 -5.86
C LYS A 53 5.91 -4.98 -5.61
N ILE A 54 5.64 -5.36 -4.37
CA ILE A 54 4.35 -5.91 -3.99
C ILE A 54 3.38 -4.73 -4.06
N LEU A 55 2.54 -4.71 -5.09
CA LEU A 55 1.51 -3.69 -5.26
C LEU A 55 0.32 -3.96 -4.35
N SER A 56 -0.04 -5.23 -4.15
CA SER A 56 -1.21 -5.62 -3.35
C SER A 56 -1.17 -7.09 -2.91
N VAL A 57 -1.82 -7.38 -1.78
CA VAL A 57 -2.02 -8.75 -1.27
C VAL A 57 -3.51 -9.03 -1.12
N ILE A 58 -3.97 -10.14 -1.70
CA ILE A 58 -5.35 -10.60 -1.61
C ILE A 58 -5.40 -11.82 -0.68
N GLY A 59 -6.13 -11.69 0.43
CA GLY A 59 -6.36 -12.76 1.40
C GLY A 59 -7.73 -13.42 1.21
N VAL A 60 -7.76 -14.72 0.93
CA VAL A 60 -9.00 -15.51 0.90
C VAL A 60 -9.20 -16.15 2.27
N MET A 61 -10.22 -15.70 3.02
CA MET A 61 -10.52 -16.22 4.36
C MET A 61 -11.14 -17.62 4.26
N THR A 62 -10.57 -18.60 4.97
CA THR A 62 -11.04 -19.99 4.98
C THR A 62 -10.96 -20.59 6.37
N THR A 63 -11.77 -21.61 6.65
CA THR A 63 -11.71 -22.39 7.90
C THR A 63 -10.80 -23.62 7.76
N PHE A 64 -10.36 -24.15 8.90
CA PHE A 64 -9.73 -25.47 8.95
C PHE A 64 -10.66 -26.56 8.41
N GLY A 65 -10.11 -27.62 7.82
CA GLY A 65 -10.87 -28.73 7.23
C GLY A 65 -11.33 -28.55 5.78
N ARG A 66 -11.40 -27.32 5.24
CA ARG A 66 -11.82 -27.07 3.84
C ARG A 66 -10.68 -27.07 2.80
N LYS A 67 -9.75 -28.04 2.90
CA LYS A 67 -8.60 -28.14 1.97
C LYS A 67 -9.04 -28.30 0.50
N LYS A 68 -10.01 -29.20 0.24
CA LYS A 68 -10.54 -29.44 -1.12
C LYS A 68 -11.11 -28.16 -1.74
N ASN A 69 -11.79 -27.34 -0.96
CA ASN A 69 -12.33 -26.05 -1.41
C ASN A 69 -11.21 -25.06 -1.77
N ARG A 70 -10.16 -24.96 -0.94
CA ARG A 70 -8.99 -24.13 -1.27
C ARG A 70 -8.32 -24.56 -2.58
N ASP A 71 -8.18 -25.86 -2.79
CA ASP A 71 -7.56 -26.39 -4.01
C ASP A 71 -8.44 -26.13 -5.25
N ALA A 72 -9.76 -26.24 -5.11
CA ALA A 72 -10.71 -25.88 -6.18
C ALA A 72 -10.65 -24.38 -6.52
N ILE A 73 -10.65 -23.50 -5.52
CA ILE A 73 -10.49 -22.05 -5.71
C ILE A 73 -9.15 -21.74 -6.38
N ARG A 74 -8.07 -22.40 -5.94
CA ARG A 74 -6.74 -22.22 -6.53
C ARG A 74 -6.73 -22.59 -8.01
N LYS A 75 -7.39 -23.69 -8.39
CA LYS A 75 -7.50 -24.11 -9.80
C LYS A 75 -8.38 -23.18 -10.64
N ALA A 76 -9.45 -22.64 -10.05
CA ALA A 76 -10.40 -21.80 -10.76
C ALA A 76 -9.92 -20.35 -10.93
N TRP A 77 -9.26 -19.78 -9.91
CA TRP A 77 -8.89 -18.37 -9.86
C TRP A 77 -7.41 -18.09 -10.10
N MET A 78 -6.51 -19.03 -9.77
CA MET A 78 -5.08 -18.81 -9.98
C MET A 78 -4.61 -19.57 -11.22
N PRO A 79 -3.92 -18.90 -12.14
CA PRO A 79 -3.37 -19.58 -13.30
C PRO A 79 -2.25 -20.54 -12.84
N SER A 80 -2.29 -21.79 -13.28
CA SER A 80 -1.39 -22.86 -12.80
C SER A 80 0.09 -22.60 -13.12
N GLY A 81 0.98 -22.84 -12.15
CA GLY A 81 2.42 -22.97 -12.41
C GLY A 81 3.19 -21.63 -12.49
N ALA A 82 3.95 -21.43 -13.57
CA ALA A 82 4.85 -20.29 -13.75
C ALA A 82 4.13 -18.92 -13.77
N SER A 83 2.85 -18.91 -14.13
CA SER A 83 2.00 -17.72 -14.16
C SER A 83 1.74 -17.09 -12.78
N ILE A 84 1.75 -17.87 -11.69
CA ILE A 84 1.67 -17.30 -10.32
C ILE A 84 2.92 -16.50 -10.00
N LYS A 85 4.09 -17.01 -10.43
CA LYS A 85 5.36 -16.29 -10.26
C LYS A 85 5.36 -15.02 -11.10
N ASN A 86 4.89 -15.08 -12.35
CA ASN A 86 4.71 -13.91 -13.19
C ASN A 86 3.72 -12.88 -12.60
N LEU A 87 2.63 -13.31 -11.96
CA LEU A 87 1.69 -12.40 -11.30
C LEU A 87 2.37 -11.64 -10.14
N ALA A 88 3.17 -12.34 -9.35
CA ALA A 88 3.90 -11.75 -8.23
C ALA A 88 5.10 -10.90 -8.71
N GLU A 89 5.74 -11.26 -9.81
CA GLU A 89 6.96 -10.62 -10.33
C GLU A 89 6.67 -9.46 -11.27
N GLN A 90 5.70 -9.60 -12.18
CA GLN A 90 5.35 -8.58 -13.16
C GLN A 90 4.29 -7.60 -12.64
N LYS A 91 3.27 -8.11 -11.93
CA LYS A 91 2.17 -7.28 -11.41
C LYS A 91 2.29 -6.99 -9.92
N GLY A 92 3.17 -7.67 -9.19
CA GLY A 92 3.31 -7.44 -7.75
C GLY A 92 2.11 -7.89 -6.91
N ILE A 93 1.23 -8.74 -7.44
CA ILE A 93 0.00 -9.17 -6.74
C ILE A 93 0.24 -10.56 -6.15
N ILE A 94 0.04 -10.69 -4.83
CA ILE A 94 0.18 -11.95 -4.10
C ILE A 94 -1.19 -12.39 -3.60
N VAL A 95 -1.57 -13.63 -3.87
CA VAL A 95 -2.81 -14.21 -3.34
C VAL A 95 -2.49 -15.30 -2.33
N ARG A 96 -3.06 -15.23 -1.12
CA ARG A 96 -2.87 -16.22 -0.05
C ARG A 96 -4.19 -16.63 0.58
N PHE A 97 -4.27 -17.88 1.03
CA PHE A 97 -5.37 -18.34 1.86
C PHE A 97 -5.04 -18.05 3.32
N VAL A 98 -5.93 -17.33 3.99
CA VAL A 98 -5.87 -17.11 5.44
C VAL A 98 -6.70 -18.21 6.08
N ILE A 99 -6.12 -18.91 7.05
CA ILE A 99 -6.83 -19.96 7.79
C ILE A 99 -7.22 -19.38 9.14
N GLY A 100 -8.52 -19.14 9.32
CA GLY A 100 -9.11 -18.71 10.58
C GLY A 100 -9.36 -19.89 11.53
N ARG A 101 -9.83 -19.60 12.75
CA ARG A 101 -10.28 -20.63 13.70
C ARG A 101 -11.52 -21.36 13.21
#